data_AF-A0A397XTD3-F1
#
_entry.id   AF-A0A397XTD3-F1
#
_cell.length_a   1.000
_cell.length_b   1.000
_cell.length_c   1.000
_cell.angle_alpha   90.00
_cell.angle_beta   90.00
_cell.angle_gamma   90.00
#
_symmetry.space_group_name_H-M   'P 1'
#
loop_
_entity.id
_entity.type
_entity.pdbx_description
1 polymer ?
#
loop_
_entity_poly.entity_id
_entity_poly.type
_entity_poly.pdbx_seq_one_letter_code
_entity_poly.pdbx_strand_id
1 'polypeptide(L)'
;MESLAQLEALCERLYNSQDTAERAHAENSLRCFSVNKDYIPQCQYILDNSSQPYSLMLASSSLLKQVTDHSLPLNLRLDISKLLIQSFKLND
;
A
#
# COMPACT_ATOMS: atom_id res chain seq x y z
N MET A 1 11.56 3.66 -10.64
CA MET A 1 10.43 2.75 -10.46
C MET A 1 10.88 1.64 -9.54
N GLU A 2 10.54 1.69 -8.25
CA GLU A 2 10.67 0.51 -7.40
C GLU A 2 9.81 -0.61 -8.00
N SER A 3 10.42 -1.76 -8.22
CA SER A 3 9.70 -2.92 -8.75
C SER A 3 8.77 -3.47 -7.68
N LEU A 4 7.58 -3.95 -8.06
CA LEU A 4 6.58 -4.51 -7.14
C LEU A 4 7.18 -5.54 -6.17
N ALA A 5 8.10 -6.37 -6.64
CA ALA A 5 8.84 -7.35 -5.83
C ALA A 5 9.69 -6.73 -4.70
N GLN A 6 10.29 -5.55 -4.90
CA GLN A 6 11.01 -4.86 -3.81
C GLN A 6 10.04 -4.38 -2.73
N LEU A 7 8.86 -3.93 -3.15
CA LEU A 7 7.83 -3.44 -2.26
C LEU A 7 7.21 -4.59 -1.45
N GLU A 8 6.96 -5.72 -2.10
CA GLU A 8 6.57 -6.97 -1.42
C GLU A 8 7.63 -7.41 -0.40
N ALA A 9 8.91 -7.40 -0.77
CA ALA A 9 9.99 -7.72 0.15
C ALA A 9 10.10 -6.75 1.33
N LEU A 10 9.85 -5.44 1.11
CA LEU A 10 9.80 -4.44 2.19
C LEU A 10 8.61 -4.70 3.12
N CYS A 11 7.42 -4.98 2.57
CA CYS A 11 6.25 -5.34 3.34
C CYS A 11 6.51 -6.61 4.17
N GLU A 12 7.05 -7.66 3.57
CA GLU A 12 7.41 -8.88 4.29
C GLU A 12 8.44 -8.58 5.38
N ARG A 13 9.50 -7.80 5.11
CA ARG A 13 10.48 -7.42 6.14
C ARG A 13 9.83 -6.64 7.28
N LEU A 14 8.88 -5.75 7.00
CA LEU A 14 8.17 -5.01 8.06
C LEU A 14 7.40 -5.94 9.01
N TYR A 15 6.79 -7.01 8.49
CA TYR A 15 5.95 -7.92 9.27
C TYR A 15 6.68 -9.17 9.81
N ASN A 16 7.68 -9.66 9.08
CA ASN A 16 8.36 -10.94 9.33
C ASN A 16 9.78 -10.74 9.90
N SER A 17 10.41 -9.58 9.71
CA SER A 17 11.77 -9.36 10.22
C SER A 17 11.76 -9.20 11.75
N GLN A 18 12.67 -9.95 12.40
CA GLN A 18 12.92 -9.85 13.83
C GLN A 18 13.92 -8.74 14.19
N ASP A 19 14.67 -8.27 13.20
CA ASP A 19 15.64 -7.19 13.38
C ASP A 19 14.94 -5.83 13.34
N THR A 20 15.07 -5.06 14.42
CA THR A 20 14.37 -3.77 14.56
C THR A 20 14.88 -2.72 13.57
N ALA A 21 16.15 -2.78 13.16
CA ALA A 21 16.73 -1.84 12.21
C ALA A 21 16.22 -2.12 10.79
N GLU A 22 16.17 -3.39 10.37
CA GLU A 22 15.55 -3.79 9.09
C GLU A 22 14.07 -3.41 9.05
N ARG A 23 13.34 -3.64 10.15
CA ARG A 23 11.93 -3.27 10.26
C ARG A 23 11.71 -1.76 10.15
N ALA A 24 12.54 -0.96 10.83
CA ALA A 24 12.49 0.49 10.76
C ALA A 24 12.84 1.03 9.36
N HIS A 25 13.81 0.40 8.68
CA HIS A 25 14.17 0.77 7.31
C HIS A 25 13.02 0.50 6.32
N ALA A 26 12.40 -0.68 6.44
CA ALA A 26 11.21 -1.02 5.67
C ALA A 26 10.08 -0.04 5.97
N GLU A 27 9.80 0.25 7.24
CA GLU A 27 8.76 1.19 7.64
C GLU A 27 8.99 2.56 7.04
N ASN A 28 10.22 3.10 7.12
CA ASN A 28 10.51 4.43 6.61
C ASN A 28 10.36 4.52 5.08
N SER A 29 10.76 3.47 4.37
CA SER A 29 10.57 3.37 2.92
C SER A 29 9.07 3.32 2.56
N LEU A 30 8.32 2.47 3.26
CA LEU A 30 6.88 2.30 3.05
C LEU A 30 6.06 3.51 3.52
N ARG A 31 6.54 4.25 4.51
CA ARG A 31 5.91 5.48 5.02
C ARG A 31 5.82 6.56 3.94
N CYS A 32 6.77 6.62 3.01
CA CYS A 32 6.70 7.53 1.88
C CYS A 32 5.43 7.31 1.03
N PHE A 33 4.96 6.07 0.91
CA PHE A 33 3.71 5.73 0.20
C PHE A 33 2.46 6.22 0.93
N SER A 34 2.50 6.39 2.24
CA SER A 34 1.39 6.95 3.02
C SER A 34 1.40 8.48 3.07
N VAL A 35 2.55 9.12 2.84
CA VAL A 35 2.73 10.58 2.99
C VAL A 35 2.68 11.31 1.64
N ASN A 36 3.26 10.74 0.58
CA ASN A 36 3.35 11.39 -0.73
C ASN A 36 2.28 10.89 -1.71
N LYS A 37 1.48 11.83 -2.22
CA LYS A 37 0.39 11.57 -3.19
C LYS A 37 0.90 11.04 -4.53
N ASP A 38 2.16 11.31 -4.87
CA ASP A 38 2.81 10.78 -6.06
C ASP A 38 2.88 9.25 -6.07
N TYR A 39 2.78 8.60 -4.91
CA TYR A 39 2.76 7.14 -4.80
C TYR A 39 1.36 6.51 -4.88
N ILE A 40 0.29 7.31 -4.99
CA ILE A 40 -1.09 6.80 -5.24
C ILE A 40 -1.14 5.83 -6.42
N PRO A 41 -0.68 6.19 -7.63
CA PRO A 41 -0.70 5.28 -8.78
C PRO A 41 0.13 4.02 -8.52
N GLN A 42 1.19 4.11 -7.72
CA GLN A 42 2.00 2.96 -7.34
C GLN A 42 1.25 2.01 -6.41
N CYS A 43 0.51 2.53 -5.42
CA CYS A 43 -0.37 1.73 -4.57
C CYS A 43 -1.52 1.08 -5.34
N GLN A 44 -2.12 1.79 -6.30
CA GLN A 44 -3.14 1.21 -7.19
C GLN A 44 -2.56 0.08 -8.05
N TYR A 45 -1.36 0.28 -8.60
CA TYR A 45 -0.67 -0.75 -9.36
C TYR A 45 -0.40 -2.00 -8.51
N ILE A 46 0.02 -1.82 -7.25
CA ILE A 46 0.20 -2.93 -6.30
C ILE A 46 -1.13 -3.64 -6.07
N LEU A 47 -2.23 -2.93 -5.83
CA LEU A 47 -3.54 -3.58 -5.63
C LEU A 47 -4.00 -4.39 -6.84
N ASP A 48 -3.65 -3.95 -8.05
CA ASP A 48 -4.04 -4.61 -9.30
C ASP A 48 -3.10 -5.77 -9.70
N ASN A 49 -1.80 -5.68 -9.34
CA ASN A 49 -0.77 -6.62 -9.80
C ASN A 49 -0.17 -7.50 -8.69
N SER A 50 -0.34 -7.14 -7.42
CA SER A 50 0.18 -7.89 -6.28
C SER A 50 -0.85 -8.89 -5.78
N SER A 51 -0.43 -10.14 -5.61
CA SER A 51 -1.23 -11.16 -4.93
C SER A 51 -0.81 -11.35 -3.46
N GLN A 52 0.23 -10.64 -3.00
CA GLN A 52 0.72 -10.73 -1.63
C GLN A 52 -0.21 -9.99 -0.65
N PRO A 53 -0.75 -10.66 0.38
CA PRO A 53 -1.68 -10.05 1.33
C PRO A 53 -1.06 -8.88 2.10
N TYR A 54 0.24 -8.92 2.41
CA TYR A 54 0.92 -7.82 3.10
C TYR A 54 1.06 -6.57 2.22
N SER A 55 1.40 -6.73 0.93
CA SER A 55 1.46 -5.62 -0.03
C SER A 55 0.08 -5.04 -0.31
N LEU A 56 -0.94 -5.90 -0.47
CA LEU A 56 -2.33 -5.47 -0.62
C LEU A 56 -2.78 -4.65 0.60
N MET A 57 -2.53 -5.14 1.81
CA MET A 57 -2.89 -4.47 3.05
C MET A 57 -2.16 -3.13 3.24
N LEU A 58 -0.89 -3.06 2.84
CA LEU A 58 -0.12 -1.83 2.94
C LEU A 58 -0.55 -0.78 1.92
N ALA A 59 -0.73 -1.18 0.66
CA ALA A 59 -1.20 -0.29 -0.40
C ALA A 59 -2.59 0.26 -0.06
N SER A 60 -3.49 -0.60 0.42
CA SER A 60 -4.82 -0.22 0.89
C SER A 60 -4.77 0.74 2.07
N SER A 61 -4.00 0.43 3.13
CA SER A 61 -3.89 1.29 4.31
C SER A 61 -3.23 2.63 3.99
N SER A 62 -2.22 2.64 3.11
CA SER A 62 -1.55 3.86 2.65
C SER A 62 -2.51 4.76 1.86
N LEU A 63 -3.25 4.19 0.91
CA LEU A 63 -4.27 4.92 0.15
C LEU A 63 -5.37 5.45 1.07
N LEU A 64 -5.84 4.65 2.02
CA LEU A 64 -6.86 5.06 2.98
C LEU A 64 -6.38 6.24 3.83
N LYS A 65 -5.14 6.21 4.33
CA LYS A 65 -4.55 7.33 5.07
C LYS A 65 -4.49 8.59 4.22
N GLN A 66 -4.02 8.49 2.98
CA GLN A 66 -3.97 9.66 2.10
C GLN A 66 -5.36 10.23 1.82
N VAL A 67 -6.35 9.36 1.56
CA VAL A 67 -7.77 9.70 1.36
C VAL A 67 -8.38 10.42 2.56
N THR A 68 -7.93 10.08 3.77
CA THR A 68 -8.45 10.65 5.02
C THR A 68 -7.75 11.97 5.36
N ASP A 69 -6.45 12.08 5.10
CA ASP A 69 -5.61 13.22 5.50
C ASP A 69 -5.70 14.40 4.51
N HIS A 70 -5.92 14.12 3.23
CA HIS A 70 -5.99 15.14 2.20
C HIS A 70 -7.34 15.16 1.47
N SER A 71 -7.74 16.36 1.06
CA SER A 71 -8.86 16.70 0.18
C SER A 71 -8.73 16.04 -1.20
N LEU A 72 -8.70 14.71 -1.23
CA LEU A 72 -8.68 13.92 -2.45
C LEU A 72 -10.05 14.02 -3.09
N PRO A 73 -10.11 14.22 -4.42
CA PRO A 73 -11.35 14.37 -5.14
C PRO A 73 -12.24 13.15 -4.93
N LEU A 74 -13.54 13.39 -4.82
CA LEU A 74 -14.55 12.37 -4.49
C LEU A 74 -14.42 11.11 -5.37
N ASN A 75 -14.08 11.29 -6.65
CA ASN A 75 -13.88 10.21 -7.61
C ASN A 75 -12.75 9.26 -7.18
N LEU A 76 -11.62 9.79 -6.71
CA LEU A 76 -10.49 8.96 -6.30
C LEU A 76 -10.80 8.21 -5.01
N ARG A 77 -11.58 8.81 -4.10
CA ARG A 77 -12.06 8.13 -2.90
C ARG A 77 -12.96 6.95 -3.24
N LEU A 78 -13.91 7.15 -4.16
CA LEU A 78 -14.82 6.11 -4.61
C LEU A 78 -14.08 4.98 -5.34
N ASP A 79 -13.09 5.33 -6.16
CA ASP A 79 -12.25 4.38 -6.89
C ASP A 79 -11.43 3.50 -5.93
N ILE A 80 -10.76 4.12 -4.95
CA ILE A 80 -10.02 3.42 -3.90
C ILE A 80 -10.96 2.53 -3.06
N SER A 81 -12.11 3.05 -2.63
CA SER A 81 -13.09 2.25 -1.91
C SER A 81 -13.61 1.06 -2.72
N LYS A 82 -13.81 1.21 -4.04
CA LYS A 82 -14.17 0.10 -4.93
C LYS A 82 -13.05 -0.92 -5.04
N LEU A 83 -11.80 -0.48 -5.23
CA LEU A 83 -10.62 -1.35 -5.27
C LEU A 83 -10.49 -2.18 -3.99
N LEU A 84 -10.69 -1.55 -2.82
CA LEU A 84 -10.71 -2.26 -1.53
C LEU A 84 -11.79 -3.34 -1.50
N ILE A 85 -13.04 -2.96 -1.80
CA ILE A 85 -14.17 -3.91 -1.81
C ILE A 85 -13.90 -5.07 -2.78
N GLN A 86 -13.27 -4.81 -3.92
CA GLN A 86 -12.92 -5.83 -4.90
C GLN A 86 -11.82 -6.76 -4.41
N SER A 87 -10.77 -6.23 -3.78
CA SER A 87 -9.71 -7.05 -3.17
C SER A 87 -10.22 -7.95 -2.03
N PHE A 88 -11.23 -7.51 -1.27
CA PHE A 88 -11.87 -8.34 -0.24
C PHE A 88 -12.83 -9.39 -0.82
N LYS A 89 -13.44 -9.12 -1.98
CA LYS A 89 -14.36 -10.06 -2.66
C LYS A 89 -13.66 -11.22 -3.37
N LEU A 90 -12.37 -11.10 -3.68
CA LEU A 90 -11.59 -12.15 -4.36
C LEU A 90 -11.08 -13.24 -3.41
N ASN A 91 -11.34 -13.12 -2.11
CA ASN A 91 -10.85 -14.03 -1.08
C ASN A 91 -11.97 -14.90 -0.45
N ASP A 92 -13.14 -14.98 -1.10
CA ASP A 92 -14.28 -15.88 -0.84
C ASP A 92 -14.48 -16.79 -2.06
#